data_AF-A0A526Q3M2-F1
#
_entry.id   AF-A0A526Q3M2-F1
#
_cell.length_a   1.000
_cell.length_b   1.000
_cell.length_c   1.000
_cell.angle_alpha   90.00
_cell.angle_beta   90.00
_cell.angle_gamma   90.00
#
_symmetry.space_group_name_H-M   'P 1'
#
loop_
_entity.id
_entity.type
_entity.pdbx_description
1 polymer ?
#
loop_
_entity_poly.entity_id
_entity_poly.type
_entity_poly.pdbx_seq_one_letter_code
_entity_poly.pdbx_strand_id
1 'polypeptide(L)'
;RRNDQELTSVVQITEQLAPVGPKTSWNHRAPESGEVDLMPFEKDLVDIVRKFVSSQDNDERASLMKQFQKISTEHVYNVGLTEYPGALIVNKRFSNIPQGTPIFMFNWAEDSIIRERVFVAADKQHKYELFPEQLPGKPGDKGPTN
;
A
#
# COMPACT_ATOMS: atom_id res chain seq x y z
N ARG A 1 12.57 9.98 1.39
CA ARG A 1 11.34 9.34 0.87
C ARG A 1 10.93 8.28 1.91
N ARG A 2 9.64 8.13 2.23
CA ARG A 2 9.16 7.01 3.07
C ARG A 2 9.28 5.71 2.24
N ASN A 3 9.49 4.56 2.87
CA ASN A 3 9.45 3.28 2.16
C ASN A 3 8.15 3.15 1.37
N ASP A 4 8.25 2.60 0.16
CA ASP A 4 7.10 2.40 -0.71
C ASP A 4 6.27 1.19 -0.20
N GLN A 5 5.19 0.86 -0.91
CA GLN A 5 4.13 -0.03 -0.41
C GLN A 5 4.61 -1.47 -0.17
N GLU A 6 5.68 -1.90 -0.84
CA GLU A 6 6.22 -3.26 -0.76
C GLU A 6 6.83 -3.61 0.61
N LEU A 7 7.45 -2.63 1.29
CA LEU A 7 8.01 -2.84 2.63
C LEU A 7 7.05 -2.43 3.76
N THR A 8 5.98 -1.72 3.43
CA THR A 8 5.06 -1.12 4.42
C THR A 8 3.68 -1.76 4.43
N SER A 9 3.32 -2.50 3.37
CA SER A 9 2.07 -3.29 3.31
C SER A 9 2.35 -4.78 3.46
N VAL A 10 1.54 -5.47 4.26
CA VAL A 10 1.85 -6.82 4.76
C VAL A 10 1.66 -7.92 3.70
N VAL A 11 0.93 -7.64 2.61
CA VAL A 11 0.58 -8.65 1.58
C VAL A 11 0.24 -8.05 0.20
N GLN A 12 0.32 -6.73 0.02
CA GLN A 12 0.10 -6.14 -1.31
C GLN A 12 1.44 -5.98 -2.00
N ILE A 13 1.45 -6.13 -3.33
CA ILE A 13 2.60 -5.79 -4.15
C ILE A 13 3.84 -6.65 -3.81
N THR A 14 3.60 -7.90 -3.42
CA THR A 14 4.64 -8.86 -2.98
C THR A 14 5.71 -9.13 -4.04
N GLU A 15 5.37 -8.97 -5.32
CA GLU A 15 6.30 -9.08 -6.44
C GLU A 15 7.38 -8.00 -6.47
N GLN A 16 7.24 -6.92 -5.69
CA GLN A 16 8.25 -5.87 -5.58
C GLN A 16 9.27 -6.14 -4.46
N LEU A 17 9.00 -7.10 -3.56
CA LEU A 17 9.91 -7.51 -2.48
C LEU A 17 11.23 -8.09 -3.00
N ALA A 18 11.22 -8.69 -4.19
CA ALA A 18 12.38 -9.27 -4.84
C ALA A 18 12.26 -9.11 -6.37
N PRO A 19 13.36 -9.17 -7.14
CA PRO A 19 13.34 -9.06 -8.61
C PRO A 19 12.78 -10.32 -9.28
N VAL A 20 11.52 -10.66 -9.02
CA VAL A 20 10.84 -11.84 -9.60
C VAL A 20 10.58 -11.72 -11.11
N GLY A 21 10.70 -10.50 -11.66
CA GLY A 21 10.71 -10.21 -13.09
C GLY A 21 11.54 -8.96 -13.44
N PRO A 22 11.70 -8.63 -14.74
CA PRO A 22 12.68 -7.64 -15.22
C PRO A 22 12.54 -6.22 -14.64
N LYS A 23 11.33 -5.83 -14.22
CA LYS A 23 11.03 -4.48 -13.71
C LYS A 23 10.15 -4.50 -12.46
N THR A 24 10.07 -5.64 -11.77
CA THR A 24 9.16 -5.77 -10.62
C THR A 24 9.73 -5.08 -9.39
N SER A 25 11.02 -5.27 -9.05
CA SER A 25 11.62 -4.61 -7.89
C SER A 25 12.13 -3.20 -8.21
N TRP A 26 12.17 -2.35 -7.17
CA TRP A 26 12.83 -1.04 -7.23
C TRP A 26 14.35 -1.11 -7.03
N ASN A 27 14.84 -2.16 -6.35
CA ASN A 27 16.23 -2.28 -5.94
C ASN A 27 17.13 -2.87 -7.03
N HIS A 28 16.56 -3.71 -7.90
CA HIS A 28 17.31 -4.37 -8.97
C HIS A 28 16.38 -4.59 -10.17
N ARG A 29 16.77 -4.04 -11.33
CA ARG A 29 16.03 -4.14 -12.59
C ARG A 29 16.94 -4.64 -13.69
N ALA A 30 16.33 -5.31 -14.67
CA ALA A 30 17.05 -5.72 -15.86
C ALA A 30 17.53 -4.49 -16.64
N PRO A 31 18.74 -4.53 -17.22
CA PRO A 31 19.18 -3.60 -18.24
C PRO A 31 18.34 -3.77 -19.52
N GLU A 32 18.55 -2.91 -20.52
CA GLU A 32 17.87 -2.99 -21.82
C GLU A 32 18.06 -4.35 -22.52
N SER A 33 19.15 -5.07 -22.23
CA SER A 33 19.43 -6.40 -22.77
C SER A 33 18.54 -7.53 -22.20
N GLY A 34 17.71 -7.25 -21.19
CA GLY A 34 16.51 -8.03 -20.88
C GLY A 34 16.54 -8.92 -19.64
N GLU A 35 17.70 -9.39 -19.18
CA GLU A 35 17.79 -10.29 -18.02
C GLU A 35 18.33 -9.59 -16.76
N VAL A 36 17.70 -9.86 -15.61
CA VAL A 36 18.20 -9.38 -14.31
C VAL A 36 19.38 -10.24 -13.89
N ASP A 37 20.53 -9.63 -13.63
CA ASP A 37 21.73 -10.33 -13.15
C ASP A 37 21.67 -10.52 -11.63
N LEU A 38 21.02 -11.59 -11.17
CA LEU A 38 20.80 -11.82 -9.75
C LEU A 38 22.05 -12.33 -9.02
N MET A 39 22.40 -11.65 -7.92
CA MET A 39 23.33 -12.17 -6.93
C MET A 39 22.80 -13.48 -6.32
N PRO A 40 23.68 -14.34 -5.75
CA PRO A 40 23.25 -15.62 -5.19
C PRO A 40 22.11 -15.51 -4.16
N PHE A 41 22.21 -14.58 -3.21
CA PHE A 41 21.16 -14.40 -2.19
C PHE A 41 19.85 -13.85 -2.77
N GLU A 42 19.90 -13.09 -3.87
CA GLU A 42 18.69 -12.58 -4.54
C GLU A 42 17.90 -13.71 -5.19
N LYS A 43 18.56 -14.77 -5.65
CA LYS A 43 17.89 -15.99 -6.15
C LYS A 43 17.07 -16.64 -5.02
N ASP A 44 17.64 -16.72 -3.82
CA ASP A 44 16.92 -17.23 -2.65
C ASP A 44 15.71 -16.35 -2.30
N LEU A 45 15.87 -15.02 -2.32
CA LEU A 45 14.74 -14.08 -2.09
C LEU A 45 13.64 -14.24 -3.14
N VAL A 46 14.01 -14.36 -4.42
CA VAL A 46 13.05 -14.58 -5.53
C VAL A 46 12.28 -15.89 -5.33
N ASP A 47 12.97 -16.97 -4.97
CA ASP A 47 12.33 -18.27 -4.72
C ASP A 47 11.41 -18.24 -3.50
N ILE A 48 11.79 -17.54 -2.43
CA ILE A 48 10.94 -17.33 -1.26
C ILE A 48 9.67 -16.56 -1.63
N VAL A 49 9.79 -15.45 -2.37
CA VAL A 49 8.62 -14.65 -2.78
C VAL A 49 7.69 -15.46 -3.67
N ARG A 50 8.21 -16.23 -4.63
CA ARG A 50 7.40 -17.11 -5.49
C ARG A 50 6.63 -18.15 -4.68
N LYS A 51 7.31 -18.82 -3.74
CA LYS A 51 6.66 -19.79 -2.82
C LYS A 51 5.59 -19.13 -1.98
N PHE A 52 5.89 -17.96 -1.40
CA PHE A 52 4.95 -17.22 -0.56
C PHE A 52 3.66 -16.88 -1.29
N VAL A 53 3.76 -16.39 -2.53
CA VAL A 53 2.59 -16.04 -3.35
C VAL A 53 1.78 -17.27 -3.75
N SER A 54 2.43 -18.42 -3.99
CA SER A 54 1.73 -19.66 -4.36
C SER A 54 1.13 -20.42 -3.17
N SER A 55 1.69 -20.26 -1.97
CA SER A 55 1.26 -21.00 -0.78
C SER A 55 -0.07 -20.47 -0.24
N GLN A 56 -0.93 -21.40 0.17
CA GLN A 56 -2.19 -21.14 0.88
C GLN A 56 -2.09 -21.49 2.38
N ASP A 57 -0.93 -22.00 2.82
CA ASP A 57 -0.69 -22.39 4.21
C ASP A 57 -0.11 -21.21 5.00
N ASN A 58 -0.77 -20.83 6.10
CA ASN A 58 -0.38 -19.66 6.87
C ASN A 58 0.93 -19.85 7.65
N ASP A 59 1.20 -21.06 8.13
CA ASP A 59 2.42 -21.36 8.89
C ASP A 59 3.63 -21.40 7.95
N GLU A 60 3.45 -21.94 6.74
CA GLU A 60 4.43 -21.90 5.66
C GLU A 60 4.73 -20.44 5.28
N ARG A 61 3.70 -19.64 5.01
CA ARG A 61 3.85 -18.21 4.66
C ARG A 61 4.59 -17.43 5.73
N ALA A 62 4.27 -17.67 7.02
CA ALA A 62 4.96 -17.05 8.14
C ALA A 62 6.44 -17.48 8.22
N SER A 63 6.73 -18.77 7.99
CA SER A 63 8.09 -19.30 7.93
C SER A 63 8.90 -18.70 6.78
N LEU A 64 8.30 -18.58 5.59
CA LEU A 64 8.91 -17.98 4.41
C LEU A 64 9.29 -16.51 4.65
N MET A 65 8.42 -15.72 5.28
CA MET A 65 8.74 -14.32 5.59
C MET A 65 9.81 -14.15 6.67
N LYS A 66 9.93 -15.09 7.61
CA LYS A 66 11.07 -15.13 8.54
C LYS A 66 12.39 -15.37 7.80
N GLN A 67 12.39 -16.30 6.83
CA GLN A 67 13.55 -16.59 6.00
C GLN A 67 13.91 -15.39 5.11
N PHE A 68 12.91 -14.77 4.47
CA PHE A 68 13.08 -13.54 3.69
C PHE A 68 13.75 -12.45 4.51
N GLN A 69 13.22 -12.15 5.71
CA GLN A 69 13.76 -11.12 6.59
C GLN A 69 15.21 -11.41 7.00
N LYS A 70 15.52 -12.67 7.32
CA LYS A 70 16.88 -13.09 7.69
C LYS A 70 17.86 -12.83 6.54
N ILE A 71 17.58 -13.34 5.33
CA ILE A 71 18.46 -13.17 4.17
C ILE A 71 18.58 -11.70 3.77
N SER A 72 17.46 -10.99 3.71
CA SER A 72 17.40 -9.57 3.34
C SER A 72 18.25 -8.70 4.27
N THR A 73 18.19 -8.94 5.58
CA THR A 73 18.98 -8.16 6.56
C THR A 73 20.44 -8.59 6.64
N GLU A 74 20.75 -9.89 6.54
CA GLU A 74 22.13 -10.41 6.53
C GLU A 74 22.94 -9.89 5.33
N HIS A 75 22.28 -9.68 4.18
CA HIS A 75 22.91 -9.19 2.96
C HIS A 75 22.70 -7.69 2.72
N VAL A 76 22.08 -6.96 3.66
CA VAL A 76 21.78 -5.53 3.54
C VAL A 76 21.07 -5.20 2.22
N TYR A 77 20.10 -6.04 1.84
CA TYR A 77 19.34 -5.90 0.59
C TYR A 77 18.58 -4.56 0.53
N ASN A 78 18.24 -4.02 1.68
CA ASN A 78 17.82 -2.63 1.88
C ASN A 78 18.55 -2.02 3.08
N VAL A 79 18.84 -0.72 3.02
CA VAL A 79 19.39 0.04 4.15
C VAL A 79 18.28 0.82 4.84
N GLY A 80 17.79 0.30 5.97
CA GLY A 80 16.79 0.99 6.78
C GLY A 80 17.32 2.28 7.39
N LEU A 81 16.57 3.38 7.27
CA LEU A 81 16.92 4.67 7.86
C LEU A 81 16.25 4.87 9.23
N THR A 82 14.92 4.79 9.29
CA THR A 82 14.13 4.90 10.52
C THR A 82 12.70 4.41 10.25
N GLU A 83 12.01 3.92 11.28
CA GLU A 83 10.57 3.63 11.26
C GLU A 83 9.87 4.39 12.39
N TYR A 84 8.64 4.87 12.14
CA TYR A 84 7.84 5.58 13.14
C TYR A 84 6.34 5.49 12.81
N PRO A 85 5.46 5.50 13.84
CA PRO A 85 4.02 5.48 13.64
C PRO A 85 3.52 6.82 13.09
N GLY A 86 2.48 6.78 12.26
CA GLY A 86 1.70 7.97 11.92
C GLY A 86 0.27 7.89 12.44
N ALA A 87 -0.42 9.02 12.47
CA ALA A 87 -1.74 9.14 13.10
C ALA A 87 -2.79 9.66 12.13
N LEU A 88 -3.97 9.06 12.16
CA LEU A 88 -5.13 9.51 11.40
C LEU A 88 -5.83 10.64 12.15
N ILE A 89 -5.95 11.80 11.51
CA ILE A 89 -6.65 12.96 12.06
C ILE A 89 -7.93 13.19 11.24
N VAL A 90 -9.08 13.07 11.90
CA VAL A 90 -10.40 13.28 11.28
C VAL A 90 -11.17 14.29 12.12
N ASN A 91 -11.95 15.16 11.46
CA ASN A 91 -12.81 16.11 12.15
C ASN A 91 -13.88 15.38 12.98
N LYS A 92 -14.09 15.82 14.23
CA LYS A 92 -14.97 15.16 15.22
C LYS A 92 -16.44 15.03 14.81
N ARG A 93 -16.90 15.76 13.79
CA ARG A 93 -18.30 15.69 13.32
C ARG A 93 -18.59 14.43 12.50
N PHE A 94 -17.56 13.82 11.90
CA PHE A 94 -17.75 12.65 11.05
C PHE A 94 -18.05 11.42 11.90
N SER A 95 -19.14 10.76 11.52
CA SER A 95 -19.59 9.49 12.08
C SER A 95 -19.20 8.34 11.15
N ASN A 96 -19.21 7.12 11.68
CA ASN A 96 -18.89 5.90 10.94
C ASN A 96 -17.41 5.78 10.51
N ILE A 97 -16.49 6.43 11.25
CA ILE A 97 -15.04 6.18 11.11
C ILE A 97 -14.69 4.91 11.89
N PRO A 98 -14.13 3.86 11.26
CA PRO A 98 -13.73 2.65 11.97
C PRO A 98 -12.67 2.96 13.03
N GLN A 99 -12.80 2.36 14.21
CA GLN A 99 -11.84 2.57 15.28
C GLN A 99 -10.49 1.91 14.93
N GLY A 100 -9.40 2.63 15.16
CA GLY A 100 -8.05 2.10 14.95
C GLY A 100 -7.63 2.01 13.48
N THR A 101 -8.31 2.70 12.56
CA THR A 101 -7.88 2.74 11.15
C THR A 101 -6.43 3.23 11.04
N PRO A 102 -5.51 2.40 10.50
CA PRO A 102 -4.14 2.82 10.27
C PRO A 102 -4.08 3.85 9.15
N ILE A 103 -3.14 4.80 9.21
CA ILE A 103 -2.93 5.73 8.10
C ILE A 103 -2.49 5.03 6.82
N PHE A 104 -1.81 3.88 6.97
CA PHE A 104 -1.29 3.09 5.87
C PHE A 104 -1.07 1.65 6.35
N MET A 105 -1.68 0.67 5.69
CA MET A 105 -1.46 -0.77 5.95
C MET A 105 -1.68 -1.63 4.71
N PHE A 106 -2.87 -1.61 4.12
CA PHE A 106 -3.10 -2.16 2.78
C PHE A 106 -3.12 -1.00 1.79
N ASN A 107 -3.96 0.00 2.03
CA ASN A 107 -3.92 1.28 1.33
C ASN A 107 -3.93 2.42 2.36
N TRP A 108 -3.95 3.66 1.88
CA TRP A 108 -4.11 4.85 2.71
C TRP A 108 -5.47 4.88 3.44
N ALA A 109 -5.53 5.64 4.53
CA ALA A 109 -6.74 5.76 5.33
C ALA A 109 -7.94 6.30 4.55
N GLU A 110 -7.74 7.10 3.50
CA GLU A 110 -8.80 7.62 2.63
C GLU A 110 -9.61 6.52 1.95
N ASP A 111 -8.99 5.38 1.67
CA ASP A 111 -9.66 4.17 1.20
C ASP A 111 -10.17 3.35 2.41
N SER A 112 -9.32 3.16 3.41
CA SER A 112 -9.60 2.30 4.56
C SER A 112 -10.78 2.76 5.44
N ILE A 113 -11.17 4.04 5.40
CA ILE A 113 -12.37 4.55 6.10
C ILE A 113 -13.66 4.43 5.27
N ILE A 114 -13.58 4.05 3.99
CA ILE A 114 -14.71 3.91 3.07
C ILE A 114 -15.51 5.22 3.02
N ARG A 115 -14.93 6.26 2.41
CA ARG A 115 -15.43 7.66 2.46
C ARG A 115 -16.89 7.82 2.05
N GLU A 116 -17.38 6.99 1.14
CA GLU A 116 -18.77 6.94 0.68
C GLU A 116 -19.77 6.45 1.75
N ARG A 117 -19.28 5.84 2.85
CA ARG A 117 -20.09 5.44 4.01
C ARG A 117 -19.96 6.39 5.21
N VAL A 118 -19.06 7.38 5.12
CA VAL A 118 -18.88 8.38 6.18
C VAL A 118 -20.01 9.40 6.07
N PHE A 119 -20.58 9.79 7.21
CA PHE A 119 -21.65 10.80 7.26
C PHE A 119 -21.47 11.76 8.42
N VAL A 120 -22.23 12.86 8.40
CA VAL A 120 -22.34 13.80 9.52
C VAL A 120 -23.80 13.80 9.96
N ALA A 121 -24.06 13.60 11.25
CA ALA A 121 -25.41 13.67 11.81
C ALA A 121 -26.06 15.03 11.48
N ALA A 122 -27.37 15.05 11.23
CA ALA A 122 -28.07 16.22 10.70
C ALA A 122 -27.88 17.49 11.54
N ASP A 123 -27.87 17.35 12.86
CA ASP A 123 -27.64 18.42 13.85
C ASP A 123 -26.19 18.95 13.89
N LYS A 124 -25.25 18.27 13.23
CA LYS A 124 -23.83 18.61 13.16
C LYS A 124 -23.36 18.97 11.74
N GLN A 125 -24.27 19.00 10.78
CA GLN A 125 -23.97 19.43 9.42
C GLN A 125 -23.78 20.95 9.35
N HIS A 126 -22.88 21.38 8.47
CA HIS A 126 -22.58 22.78 8.22
C HIS A 126 -22.68 23.05 6.73
N LYS A 127 -22.93 24.32 6.36
CA LYS A 127 -23.14 24.75 4.98
C LYS A 127 -21.81 25.04 4.27
N TYR A 128 -21.10 23.98 3.87
CA TYR A 128 -19.82 24.08 3.15
C TYR A 128 -19.93 23.78 1.65
N GLU A 129 -21.08 23.35 1.15
CA GLU A 129 -21.28 23.06 -0.27
C GLU A 129 -21.14 24.34 -1.10
N LEU A 130 -20.23 24.33 -2.08
CA LEU A 130 -20.07 25.43 -3.04
C LEU A 130 -21.10 25.37 -4.18
N PHE A 131 -21.65 24.19 -4.41
CA PHE A 131 -22.64 23.90 -5.47
C PHE A 131 -23.81 23.10 -4.88
N PRO A 132 -24.58 23.68 -3.92
CA PRO A 132 -25.70 22.99 -3.30
C PRO A 132 -26.79 22.69 -4.34
N GLU A 133 -27.46 21.55 -4.21
CA GLU A 133 -28.57 21.13 -5.08
C GLU A 133 -28.20 21.01 -6.58
N GLN A 134 -26.91 20.79 -6.89
CA GLN A 134 -26.43 20.58 -8.26
C GLN A 134 -25.80 19.19 -8.45
N LEU A 135 -25.85 18.68 -9.68
CA LEU A 135 -25.20 17.44 -10.10
C LEU A 135 -24.07 17.71 -11.11
N PRO A 136 -23.11 16.77 -11.28
CA PRO A 136 -22.09 16.89 -12.32
C PRO A 136 -22.72 16.96 -13.73
N GLY A 137 -22.27 17.91 -14.55
CA GLY A 137 -22.60 17.98 -15.98
C GLY A 137 -21.86 16.93 -16.81
N LYS A 138 -22.01 16.99 -18.14
CA LYS A 138 -21.32 16.04 -19.03
C LYS A 138 -19.81 16.31 -19.04
N PRO A 139 -18.98 15.27 -19.29
CA PRO A 139 -17.54 15.47 -19.46
C PRO A 139 -17.24 16.51 -20.55
N GLY A 140 -16.45 17.53 -20.21
CA GLY A 140 -16.08 18.62 -21.12
C GLY A 140 -17.01 19.83 -21.12
N ASP A 141 -18.16 19.78 -20.42
CA ASP A 141 -19.03 20.94 -20.24
C ASP A 141 -18.46 21.93 -19.21
N LYS A 142 -19.16 23.06 -19.04
CA LYS A 142 -18.73 24.18 -18.17
C LYS A 142 -18.75 23.87 -16.67
N GLY A 143 -19.33 22.74 -16.23
CA GLY A 143 -19.37 22.35 -14.83
C GLY A 143 -20.71 21.75 -14.39
N PRO A 144 -21.12 21.95 -13.12
CA PRO A 144 -22.33 21.36 -12.56
C PRO A 144 -23.63 21.97 -13.12
N THR A 145 -24.73 21.22 -13.00
CA THR A 145 -26.07 21.55 -13.51
C THR A 145 -27.13 21.42 -12.41
N ASN A 146 -28.23 22.19 -12.50
CA ASN A 146 -29.41 22.11 -11.63
C ASN A 146 -30.61 21.48 -12.34
#